data_AF-A0A0A2L9B8-F1
#
_entry.id   AF-A0A0A2L9B8-F1
#
_cell.length_a   1.000
_cell.length_b   1.000
_cell.length_c   1.000
_cell.angle_alpha   90.00
_cell.angle_beta   90.00
_cell.angle_gamma   90.00
#
_symmetry.space_group_name_H-M   'P 1'
#
loop_
_entity.id
_entity.type
_entity.pdbx_description
1 polymer ?
#
loop_
_entity_poly.entity_id
_entity_poly.type
_entity_poly.pdbx_seq_one_letter_code
_entity_poly.pdbx_strand_id
1 'polypeptide(L)'
;MKYLHFIAWSALMTSSILVMGNTAATNNDIFEVDLISPRNQTYTPQALMPVVFALQNWKLSETTASFLSWDMWEGNNWTSLGSQDGASYLDQDPMPTQSSGTHFITRFFNTIDYPDGTWTFQWSLQLWNCSDNYELQGDRSIQTNNTVTFTVSRQLGKAPDLVAATSAEECGSTIAHAYNVTRGGQGCGYISPSVTANPCSVAINSSAASSIMASATALACDPLAKGIYPNVTCPASPAKSNHAGPSREVAAVLIWLTVSALVTILIHLG
;
A
#
# COMPACT_ATOMS: atom_id res chain seq x y z
N MET A 1 48.10 61.71 0.85
CA MET A 1 47.96 60.81 -0.31
C MET A 1 48.32 59.40 0.17
N LYS A 2 47.52 58.61 0.88
CA LYS A 2 46.07 58.34 0.86
C LYS A 2 45.55 58.03 -0.54
N TYR A 3 45.13 56.76 -0.71
CA TYR A 3 44.41 56.14 -1.83
C TYR A 3 45.21 55.86 -3.10
N LEU A 4 45.81 54.67 -3.22
CA LEU A 4 46.00 53.98 -4.51
C LEU A 4 46.67 52.59 -4.35
N HIS A 5 46.22 51.75 -3.42
CA HIS A 5 46.64 50.33 -3.42
C HIS A 5 45.61 49.39 -2.76
N PHE A 6 44.32 49.74 -2.83
CA PHE A 6 43.22 48.92 -2.29
C PHE A 6 41.98 48.94 -3.18
N ILE A 7 42.15 49.01 -4.51
CA ILE A 7 41.04 48.85 -5.46
C ILE A 7 41.53 48.00 -6.63
N ALA A 8 41.72 46.72 -6.38
CA ALA A 8 41.88 45.72 -7.45
C ALA A 8 41.18 44.39 -7.14
N TRP A 9 40.28 44.36 -6.15
CA TRP A 9 39.56 43.14 -5.74
C TRP A 9 38.09 43.43 -5.37
N SER A 10 37.42 44.29 -6.15
CA SER A 10 35.98 44.57 -5.94
C SER A 10 35.19 44.62 -7.25
N ALA A 11 35.57 43.82 -8.24
CA ALA A 11 34.86 43.70 -9.50
C ALA A 11 34.72 42.23 -9.90
N LEU A 12 33.96 41.44 -9.13
CA LEU A 12 33.39 40.14 -9.53
C LEU A 12 32.39 39.66 -8.48
N MET A 13 31.36 40.45 -8.21
CA MET A 13 30.16 40.00 -7.48
C MET A 13 28.91 40.63 -8.10
N THR A 14 28.85 40.64 -9.43
CA THR A 14 27.61 40.89 -10.16
C THR A 14 27.24 39.63 -10.91
N SER A 15 26.00 39.21 -10.69
CA SER A 15 25.27 38.18 -11.44
C SER A 15 25.63 36.73 -11.13
N SER A 16 25.07 36.21 -10.04
CA SER A 16 24.56 34.84 -9.97
C SER A 16 23.49 34.72 -8.89
N ILE A 17 22.42 35.53 -9.00
CA ILE A 17 21.13 35.05 -8.50
C ILE A 17 20.70 34.01 -9.54
N LEU A 18 21.12 32.77 -9.34
CA LEU A 18 20.36 31.66 -9.88
C LEU A 18 19.03 31.73 -9.14
N VAL A 19 18.04 32.34 -9.79
CA VAL A 19 16.66 31.95 -9.57
C VAL A 19 16.69 30.45 -9.79
N MET A 20 16.73 29.67 -8.70
CA MET A 20 16.28 28.30 -8.73
C MET A 20 14.80 28.40 -9.06
N GLY A 21 14.53 28.57 -10.36
CA GLY A 21 13.25 28.20 -10.91
C GLY A 21 13.17 26.74 -10.59
N ASN A 22 12.44 26.42 -9.52
CA ASN A 22 11.94 25.09 -9.27
C ASN A 22 11.01 24.83 -10.45
N THR A 23 11.61 24.45 -11.58
CA THR A 23 10.92 23.71 -12.60
C THR A 23 10.58 22.43 -11.89
N ALA A 24 9.42 22.42 -11.22
CA ALA A 24 8.79 21.20 -10.81
C ALA A 24 8.76 20.38 -12.09
N ALA A 25 9.61 19.37 -12.16
CA ALA A 25 9.61 18.44 -13.28
C ALA A 25 8.16 18.03 -13.45
N THR A 26 7.60 18.30 -14.63
CA THR A 26 6.29 17.77 -15.01
C THR A 26 6.49 16.28 -15.20
N ASN A 27 6.58 15.56 -14.09
CA ASN A 27 6.55 14.10 -14.08
C ASN A 27 5.11 13.74 -14.38
N ASN A 28 4.87 13.46 -15.67
CA ASN A 28 3.59 13.01 -16.15
C ASN A 28 3.54 11.49 -16.00
N ASP A 29 3.15 11.04 -14.82
CA ASP A 29 3.10 9.61 -14.48
C ASP A 29 1.66 9.16 -14.25
N ILE A 30 1.40 7.89 -14.52
CA ILE A 30 0.07 7.30 -14.42
C ILE A 30 -0.06 6.61 -13.06
N PHE A 31 -0.99 7.08 -12.23
CA PHE A 31 -1.41 6.34 -11.04
C PHE A 31 -2.55 5.40 -11.43
N GLU A 32 -2.37 4.11 -11.21
CA GLU A 32 -3.35 3.09 -11.59
C GLU A 32 -3.66 2.14 -10.44
N VAL A 33 -4.94 1.79 -10.30
CA VAL A 33 -5.46 0.88 -9.28
C VAL A 33 -6.31 -0.20 -9.93
N ASP A 34 -5.94 -1.46 -9.71
CA ASP A 34 -6.59 -2.64 -10.29
C ASP A 34 -7.21 -3.52 -9.20
N LEU A 35 -8.48 -3.90 -9.33
CA LEU A 35 -9.11 -4.89 -8.46
C LEU A 35 -8.80 -6.31 -8.97
N ILE A 36 -7.75 -6.93 -8.41
CA ILE A 36 -7.33 -8.29 -8.77
C ILE A 36 -8.31 -9.34 -8.25
N SER A 37 -8.85 -9.13 -7.05
CA SER A 37 -9.83 -10.02 -6.41
C SER A 37 -10.71 -9.25 -5.45
N PRO A 38 -12.01 -9.59 -5.30
CA PRO A 38 -12.74 -10.66 -6.01
C PRO A 38 -13.11 -10.28 -7.45
N ARG A 39 -13.40 -11.29 -8.27
CA ARG A 39 -13.90 -11.15 -9.66
C ARG A 39 -15.30 -11.72 -9.76
N ASN A 40 -16.02 -11.40 -10.84
CA ASN A 40 -17.34 -11.96 -11.13
C ASN A 40 -17.24 -13.43 -11.54
N GLN A 41 -17.03 -14.29 -10.54
CA GLN A 41 -16.80 -15.72 -10.65
C GLN A 41 -17.54 -16.47 -9.53
N THR A 42 -17.46 -17.80 -9.56
CA THR A 42 -17.95 -18.67 -8.47
C THR A 42 -16.78 -19.23 -7.69
N TYR A 43 -16.70 -18.89 -6.40
CA TYR A 43 -15.66 -19.34 -5.49
C TYR A 43 -16.13 -20.47 -4.58
N THR A 44 -15.24 -21.37 -4.19
CA THR A 44 -15.51 -22.24 -3.04
C THR A 44 -15.47 -21.41 -1.75
N PRO A 45 -16.19 -21.81 -0.68
CA PRO A 45 -16.13 -21.09 0.59
C PRO A 45 -14.69 -21.02 1.13
N GLN A 46 -14.26 -19.82 1.51
CA GLN A 46 -12.93 -19.51 2.01
C GLN A 46 -12.99 -18.94 3.42
N ALA A 47 -12.11 -19.42 4.31
CA ALA A 47 -11.88 -18.76 5.60
C ALA A 47 -11.24 -17.36 5.41
N LEU A 48 -10.47 -17.20 4.33
CA LEU A 48 -9.71 -15.99 3.98
C LEU A 48 -9.88 -15.71 2.48
N MET A 49 -11.10 -15.36 2.08
CA MET A 49 -11.38 -14.87 0.73
C MET A 49 -10.61 -13.56 0.50
N PRO A 50 -9.76 -13.46 -0.54
CA PRO A 50 -8.86 -12.34 -0.70
C PRO A 50 -9.55 -11.16 -1.42
N VAL A 51 -9.38 -9.97 -0.86
CA VAL A 51 -9.56 -8.68 -1.54
C VAL A 51 -8.17 -8.14 -1.84
N VAL A 52 -7.83 -8.00 -3.11
CA VAL A 52 -6.49 -7.59 -3.53
C VAL A 52 -6.61 -6.47 -4.56
N PHE A 53 -6.06 -5.32 -4.20
CA PHE A 53 -5.84 -4.22 -5.12
C PHE A 53 -4.36 -4.15 -5.50
N ALA A 54 -4.08 -3.91 -6.77
CA ALA A 54 -2.74 -3.60 -7.26
C ALA A 54 -2.64 -2.10 -7.55
N LEU A 55 -1.63 -1.44 -6.99
CA LEU A 55 -1.35 -0.02 -7.18
C LEU A 55 -0.08 0.10 -8.01
N GLN A 56 -0.21 0.55 -9.24
CA GLN A 56 0.94 0.85 -10.10
C GLN A 56 1.34 2.31 -9.92
N ASN A 57 2.65 2.57 -9.87
CA ASN A 57 3.22 3.88 -9.50
C ASN A 57 2.65 4.39 -8.17
N TRP A 58 2.62 3.51 -7.17
CA TRP A 58 1.91 3.73 -5.91
C TRP A 58 2.32 5.02 -5.18
N LYS A 59 3.56 5.53 -5.33
CA LYS A 59 3.99 6.80 -4.70
C LYS A 59 3.17 8.02 -5.11
N LEU A 60 2.48 7.94 -6.25
CA LEU A 60 1.55 8.98 -6.66
C LEU A 60 0.31 9.04 -5.74
N SER A 61 0.01 7.99 -4.97
CA SER A 61 -1.04 8.00 -3.95
C SER A 61 -0.79 9.08 -2.90
N GLU A 62 0.47 9.34 -2.53
CA GLU A 62 0.85 10.44 -1.63
C GLU A 62 0.61 11.80 -2.28
N THR A 63 0.86 11.92 -3.58
CA THR A 63 0.64 13.16 -4.33
C THR A 63 -0.85 13.48 -4.45
N THR A 64 -1.68 12.47 -4.66
CA THR A 64 -3.13 12.63 -4.81
C THR A 64 -3.91 12.40 -3.50
N ALA A 65 -3.21 12.14 -2.38
CA ALA A 65 -3.79 11.70 -1.10
C ALA A 65 -4.96 10.72 -1.32
N SER A 66 -4.64 9.65 -2.06
CA SER A 66 -5.63 8.69 -2.53
C SER A 66 -6.23 7.92 -1.37
N PHE A 67 -7.54 7.74 -1.41
CA PHE A 67 -8.31 7.02 -0.41
C PHE A 67 -9.13 5.92 -1.08
N LEU A 68 -9.06 4.72 -0.51
CA LEU A 68 -9.78 3.55 -0.97
C LEU A 68 -10.75 3.11 0.13
N SER A 69 -12.03 3.05 -0.17
CA SER A 69 -13.04 2.45 0.71
C SER A 69 -13.75 1.30 0.02
N TRP A 70 -14.24 0.36 0.81
CA TRP A 70 -14.94 -0.79 0.30
C TRP A 70 -15.96 -1.31 1.33
N ASP A 71 -16.97 -1.96 0.78
CA ASP A 71 -18.08 -2.56 1.49
C ASP A 71 -18.36 -3.91 0.85
N MET A 72 -18.78 -4.87 1.66
CA MET A 72 -19.08 -6.20 1.20
C MET A 72 -20.24 -6.80 1.98
N TRP A 73 -21.17 -7.43 1.29
CA TRP A 73 -22.35 -8.03 1.92
C TRP A 73 -22.90 -9.20 1.11
N GLU A 74 -23.70 -10.03 1.78
CA GLU A 74 -24.41 -11.12 1.16
C GLU A 74 -25.66 -10.61 0.43
N GLY A 75 -25.79 -10.98 -0.85
CA GLY A 75 -26.90 -10.65 -1.73
C GLY A 75 -27.12 -9.14 -1.84
N ASN A 76 -28.34 -8.72 -1.51
CA ASN A 76 -28.75 -7.31 -1.48
C ASN A 76 -28.97 -6.79 -0.04
N ASN A 77 -28.60 -7.58 0.98
CA ASN A 77 -28.85 -7.22 2.36
C ASN A 77 -27.58 -6.71 3.05
N TRP A 78 -27.47 -5.39 3.16
CA TRP A 78 -26.34 -4.72 3.80
C TRP A 78 -26.21 -5.06 5.29
N THR A 79 -27.27 -5.53 5.94
CA THR A 79 -27.26 -5.94 7.36
C THR A 79 -27.11 -7.45 7.56
N SER A 80 -26.74 -8.20 6.51
CA SER A 80 -26.41 -9.62 6.65
C SER A 80 -25.30 -9.81 7.69
N LEU A 81 -25.35 -10.90 8.46
CA LEU A 81 -24.34 -11.20 9.48
C LEU A 81 -22.93 -11.41 8.88
N GLY A 82 -22.82 -11.65 7.56
CA GLY A 82 -21.56 -11.72 6.83
C GLY A 82 -21.08 -10.38 6.24
N SER A 83 -21.84 -9.29 6.41
CA SER A 83 -21.46 -7.97 5.90
C SER A 83 -20.22 -7.43 6.61
N GLN A 84 -19.30 -6.85 5.84
CA GLN A 84 -18.08 -6.23 6.33
C GLN A 84 -17.77 -4.97 5.52
N ASP A 85 -17.16 -3.99 6.17
CA ASP A 85 -16.68 -2.77 5.54
C ASP A 85 -15.19 -2.55 5.83
N GLY A 86 -14.59 -1.64 5.09
CA GLY A 86 -13.22 -1.21 5.34
C GLY A 86 -12.81 0.01 4.54
N ALA A 87 -11.74 0.63 5.01
CA ALA A 87 -11.16 1.81 4.38
C ALA A 87 -9.64 1.79 4.51
N SER A 88 -8.95 2.46 3.60
CA SER A 88 -7.49 2.54 3.57
C SER A 88 -7.04 3.85 2.93
N TYR A 89 -6.29 4.63 3.69
CA TYR A 89 -5.55 5.79 3.18
C TYR A 89 -4.29 5.25 2.50
N LEU A 90 -4.23 5.35 1.17
CA LEU A 90 -3.18 4.70 0.37
C LEU A 90 -1.81 5.38 0.52
N ASP A 91 -1.77 6.54 1.17
CA ASP A 91 -0.58 7.30 1.54
C ASP A 91 -0.10 7.00 2.98
N GLN A 92 -0.87 6.25 3.77
CA GLN A 92 -0.56 5.97 5.18
C GLN A 92 -0.32 4.48 5.48
N ASP A 93 -0.67 3.57 4.58
CA ASP A 93 -0.35 2.15 4.75
C ASP A 93 1.20 1.95 4.75
N PRO A 94 1.76 0.96 5.46
CA PRO A 94 3.21 0.76 5.53
C PRO A 94 3.79 0.44 4.14
N MET A 95 4.29 1.47 3.45
CA MET A 95 4.72 1.33 2.07
C MET A 95 6.15 0.82 1.97
N PRO A 96 6.46 -0.03 0.95
CA PRO A 96 7.82 -0.42 0.66
C PRO A 96 8.68 0.81 0.33
N THR A 97 9.97 0.77 0.65
CA THR A 97 10.87 1.92 0.48
C THR A 97 11.14 2.25 -1.00
N GLN A 98 10.87 1.31 -1.92
CA GLN A 98 11.21 1.45 -3.34
C GLN A 98 10.08 2.11 -4.16
N SER A 99 10.44 3.12 -4.96
CA SER A 99 9.53 3.93 -5.79
C SER A 99 9.02 3.26 -7.06
N SER A 100 9.69 2.21 -7.52
CA SER A 100 9.37 1.54 -8.78
C SER A 100 8.73 0.19 -8.50
N GLY A 101 7.49 -0.01 -8.94
CA GLY A 101 6.82 -1.30 -8.90
C GLY A 101 5.36 -1.23 -8.48
N THR A 102 4.68 -2.37 -8.56
CA THR A 102 3.32 -2.55 -8.09
C THR A 102 3.31 -2.77 -6.58
N HIS A 103 2.48 -2.03 -5.86
CA HIS A 103 2.17 -2.29 -4.45
C HIS A 103 0.82 -3.00 -4.34
N PHE A 104 0.68 -3.94 -3.40
CA PHE A 104 -0.57 -4.67 -3.22
C PHE A 104 -1.23 -4.30 -1.90
N ILE A 105 -2.46 -3.82 -1.95
CA ILE A 105 -3.32 -3.64 -0.77
C ILE A 105 -4.14 -4.92 -0.63
N THR A 106 -3.99 -5.59 0.50
CA THR A 106 -4.63 -6.89 0.76
C THR A 106 -5.54 -6.81 1.97
N ARG A 107 -6.78 -7.27 1.82
CA ARG A 107 -7.74 -7.51 2.91
C ARG A 107 -8.34 -8.90 2.72
N PHE A 108 -8.95 -9.44 3.76
CA PHE A 108 -9.47 -10.81 3.75
C PHE A 108 -10.80 -10.87 4.50
N PHE A 109 -11.67 -11.79 4.10
CA PHE A 109 -12.95 -12.00 4.74
C PHE A 109 -13.33 -13.48 4.76
N ASN A 110 -14.23 -13.84 5.67
CA ASN A 110 -14.69 -15.22 5.84
C ASN A 110 -16.00 -15.43 5.07
N THR A 111 -16.02 -16.41 4.18
CA THR A 111 -17.23 -16.84 3.44
C THR A 111 -17.68 -18.25 3.83
N ILE A 112 -17.02 -18.92 4.78
CA ILE A 112 -17.39 -20.27 5.25
C ILE A 112 -18.79 -20.29 5.85
N ASP A 113 -19.17 -19.23 6.56
CA ASP A 113 -20.45 -19.17 7.26
C ASP A 113 -21.63 -18.97 6.29
N TYR A 114 -21.37 -18.52 5.05
CA TYR A 114 -22.35 -18.38 3.95
C TYR A 114 -21.85 -19.06 2.67
N PRO A 115 -21.81 -20.41 2.68
CA PRO A 115 -21.06 -21.20 1.72
C PRO A 115 -21.78 -21.47 0.39
N ASP A 116 -23.02 -21.02 0.25
CA ASP A 116 -23.81 -21.07 -0.97
C ASP A 116 -24.64 -19.78 -1.08
N GLY A 117 -24.21 -18.84 -1.92
CA GLY A 117 -24.82 -17.50 -1.96
C GLY A 117 -24.22 -16.54 -2.98
N THR A 118 -24.88 -15.41 -3.17
CA THR A 118 -24.36 -14.29 -3.98
C THR A 118 -23.77 -13.26 -3.04
N TRP A 119 -22.64 -12.66 -3.42
CA TRP A 119 -21.96 -11.63 -2.66
C TRP A 119 -21.76 -10.40 -3.51
N THR A 120 -21.90 -9.24 -2.89
CA THR A 120 -21.65 -7.95 -3.52
C THR A 120 -20.45 -7.31 -2.84
N PHE A 121 -19.45 -6.95 -3.64
CA PHE A 121 -18.29 -6.18 -3.22
C PHE A 121 -18.34 -4.82 -3.92
N GLN A 122 -18.51 -3.76 -3.14
CA GLN A 122 -18.48 -2.39 -3.61
C GLN A 122 -17.20 -1.72 -3.16
N TRP A 123 -16.61 -0.90 -4.01
CA TRP A 123 -15.44 -0.10 -3.64
C TRP A 123 -15.43 1.24 -4.34
N SER A 124 -14.78 2.20 -3.69
CA SER A 124 -14.62 3.56 -4.15
C SER A 124 -13.15 3.95 -4.07
N LEU A 125 -12.64 4.52 -5.16
CA LEU A 125 -11.36 5.21 -5.18
C LEU A 125 -11.61 6.71 -5.22
N GLN A 126 -11.04 7.42 -4.26
CA GLN A 126 -11.07 8.85 -4.15
C GLN A 126 -9.65 9.41 -4.30
N LEU A 127 -9.51 10.48 -5.09
CA LEU A 127 -8.26 11.19 -5.30
C LEU A 127 -8.50 12.70 -5.12
N TRP A 128 -7.61 13.39 -4.43
CA TRP A 128 -7.67 14.85 -4.32
C TRP A 128 -7.06 15.53 -5.55
N ASN A 129 -7.85 16.40 -6.19
CA ASN A 129 -7.49 17.07 -7.43
C ASN A 129 -7.37 18.59 -7.24
N CYS A 130 -6.17 19.12 -7.47
CA CYS A 130 -5.84 20.53 -7.36
C CYS A 130 -5.73 21.28 -8.71
N SER A 131 -6.26 20.71 -9.80
CA SER A 131 -6.05 21.24 -11.15
C SER A 131 -6.55 22.67 -11.39
N ASP A 132 -7.57 23.11 -10.65
CA ASP A 132 -8.19 24.42 -10.86
C ASP A 132 -7.71 25.50 -9.86
N ASN A 133 -7.34 25.11 -8.63
CA ASN A 133 -6.79 26.01 -7.61
C ASN A 133 -6.00 25.23 -6.55
N TYR A 134 -4.75 25.63 -6.31
CA TYR A 134 -3.90 25.02 -5.29
C TYR A 134 -4.29 25.41 -3.85
N GLU A 135 -5.01 26.52 -3.67
CA GLU A 135 -5.47 27.02 -2.36
C GLU A 135 -6.70 26.28 -1.83
N LEU A 136 -7.36 25.49 -2.69
CA LEU A 136 -8.54 24.68 -2.35
C LEU A 136 -8.16 23.21 -2.05
N GLN A 137 -7.02 23.00 -1.39
CA GLN A 137 -6.61 21.67 -0.92
C GLN A 137 -7.77 21.00 -0.15
N GLY A 138 -8.24 19.86 -0.66
CA GLY A 138 -9.29 19.05 -0.03
C GLY A 138 -10.73 19.34 -0.46
N ASP A 139 -11.00 20.39 -1.25
CA ASP A 139 -12.39 20.73 -1.63
C ASP A 139 -12.89 20.00 -2.88
N ARG A 140 -12.00 19.33 -3.62
CA ARG A 140 -12.37 18.64 -4.87
C ARG A 140 -11.74 17.27 -4.98
N SER A 141 -12.56 16.24 -4.85
CA SER A 141 -12.19 14.86 -5.15
C SER A 141 -12.67 14.42 -6.52
N ILE A 142 -11.85 13.60 -7.17
CA ILE A 142 -12.33 12.64 -8.16
C ILE A 142 -12.71 11.39 -7.38
N GLN A 143 -13.93 10.89 -7.59
CA GLN A 143 -14.39 9.66 -6.97
C GLN A 143 -14.92 8.71 -8.04
N THR A 144 -14.46 7.47 -8.00
CA THR A 144 -14.91 6.41 -8.89
C THR A 144 -15.40 5.23 -8.08
N ASN A 145 -16.65 4.85 -8.31
CA ASN A 145 -17.34 3.77 -7.61
C ASN A 145 -17.50 2.57 -8.52
N ASN A 146 -17.31 1.38 -7.96
CA ASN A 146 -17.41 0.12 -8.69
C ASN A 146 -18.10 -0.92 -7.83
N THR A 147 -18.71 -1.90 -8.49
CA THR A 147 -19.36 -3.03 -7.86
C THR A 147 -18.99 -4.30 -8.59
N VAL A 148 -18.61 -5.32 -7.84
CA VAL A 148 -18.44 -6.69 -8.32
C VAL A 148 -19.44 -7.57 -7.59
N THR A 149 -20.21 -8.32 -8.36
CA THR A 149 -21.03 -9.41 -7.82
C THR A 149 -20.33 -10.72 -8.13
N PHE A 150 -20.20 -11.58 -7.14
CA PHE A 150 -19.65 -12.93 -7.30
C PHE A 150 -20.51 -13.94 -6.53
N THR A 151 -20.25 -15.22 -6.72
CA THR A 151 -20.99 -16.29 -6.02
C THR A 151 -20.04 -17.15 -5.21
N VAL A 152 -20.55 -17.68 -4.10
CA VAL A 152 -19.88 -18.73 -3.31
C VAL A 152 -20.72 -19.98 -3.45
N SER A 153 -20.07 -21.12 -3.72
CA SER A 153 -20.74 -22.42 -3.78
C SER A 153 -19.82 -23.55 -3.36
N ARG A 154 -20.32 -24.45 -2.53
CA ARG A 154 -19.59 -25.68 -2.14
C ARG A 154 -19.39 -26.64 -3.31
N GLN A 155 -20.29 -26.63 -4.29
CA GLN A 155 -20.33 -27.64 -5.35
C GLN A 155 -19.66 -27.16 -6.64
N LEU A 156 -19.88 -25.90 -7.01
CA LEU A 156 -19.48 -25.34 -8.31
C LEU A 156 -18.29 -24.38 -8.22
N GLY A 157 -17.93 -23.97 -7.00
CA GLY A 157 -16.89 -22.98 -6.79
C GLY A 157 -15.48 -23.50 -7.10
N LYS A 158 -14.58 -22.55 -7.33
CA LYS A 158 -13.13 -22.79 -7.36
C LYS A 158 -12.43 -21.96 -6.29
N ALA A 159 -11.27 -22.40 -5.83
CA ALA A 159 -10.47 -21.55 -4.94
C ALA A 159 -10.04 -20.27 -5.71
N PRO A 160 -9.95 -19.11 -5.04
CA PRO A 160 -9.38 -17.91 -5.64
C PRO A 160 -7.95 -18.17 -6.13
N ASP A 161 -7.64 -17.71 -7.34
CA ASP A 161 -6.32 -17.86 -7.95
C ASP A 161 -5.80 -16.48 -8.38
N LEU A 162 -4.93 -15.90 -7.56
CA LEU A 162 -4.33 -14.59 -7.81
C LEU A 162 -3.33 -14.60 -8.98
N VAL A 163 -2.73 -15.76 -9.28
CA VAL A 163 -1.81 -15.92 -10.40
C VAL A 163 -2.60 -15.91 -11.70
N ALA A 164 -3.65 -16.73 -11.78
CA ALA A 164 -4.54 -16.75 -12.94
C ALA A 164 -5.24 -15.40 -13.17
N ALA A 165 -5.64 -14.70 -12.10
CA ALA A 165 -6.27 -13.38 -12.19
C ALA A 165 -5.40 -12.30 -12.87
N THR A 166 -4.07 -12.49 -12.89
CA THR A 166 -3.10 -11.58 -13.51
C THR A 166 -2.45 -12.17 -14.77
N SER A 167 -2.99 -13.28 -15.27
CA SER A 167 -2.56 -13.87 -16.54
C SER A 167 -2.98 -13.01 -17.73
N ALA A 168 -2.29 -13.19 -18.86
CA ALA A 168 -2.57 -12.46 -20.10
C ALA A 168 -4.00 -12.71 -20.62
N GLU A 169 -4.58 -13.86 -20.31
CA GLU A 169 -5.92 -14.26 -20.71
C GLU A 169 -7.00 -13.57 -19.87
N GLU A 170 -6.75 -13.29 -18.60
CA GLU A 170 -7.76 -12.84 -17.64
C GLU A 170 -7.65 -11.34 -17.31
N CYS A 171 -6.45 -10.77 -17.31
CA CYS A 171 -6.18 -9.40 -16.84
C CYS A 171 -7.02 -8.32 -17.56
N GLY A 172 -7.39 -8.55 -18.82
CA GLY A 172 -8.18 -7.59 -19.61
C GLY A 172 -9.62 -7.39 -19.12
N SER A 173 -10.12 -8.27 -18.23
CA SER A 173 -11.45 -8.12 -17.61
C SER A 173 -11.39 -7.61 -16.17
N THR A 174 -10.20 -7.21 -15.70
CA THR A 174 -10.00 -6.58 -14.39
C THR A 174 -10.60 -5.18 -14.37
N ILE A 175 -11.33 -4.85 -13.31
CA ILE A 175 -11.81 -3.49 -13.08
C ILE A 175 -10.62 -2.66 -12.61
N ALA A 176 -10.26 -1.67 -13.42
CA ALA A 176 -9.06 -0.86 -13.24
C ALA A 176 -9.34 0.61 -13.50
N HIS A 177 -8.65 1.49 -12.78
CA HIS A 177 -8.75 2.95 -12.94
C HIS A 177 -7.38 3.57 -13.00
N ALA A 178 -7.14 4.36 -14.05
CA ALA A 178 -5.87 5.04 -14.28
C ALA A 178 -6.06 6.54 -14.44
N TYR A 179 -5.21 7.30 -13.77
CA TYR A 179 -5.23 8.76 -13.73
C TYR A 179 -3.86 9.30 -14.05
N ASN A 180 -3.84 10.28 -14.96
CA ASN A 180 -2.60 10.94 -15.32
C ASN A 180 -2.31 12.11 -14.36
N VAL A 181 -1.27 11.94 -13.54
CA VAL A 181 -0.81 12.87 -12.51
C VAL A 181 0.35 13.66 -13.10
N THR A 182 0.14 14.97 -13.30
CA THR A 182 1.04 15.80 -14.12
C THR A 182 2.07 16.59 -13.30
N ARG A 183 1.69 17.00 -12.09
CA ARG A 183 2.46 17.77 -11.11
C ARG A 183 1.70 17.84 -9.79
N GLY A 184 2.33 18.26 -8.71
CA GLY A 184 1.66 18.45 -7.43
C GLY A 184 2.60 18.27 -6.25
N GLY A 185 2.17 18.74 -5.08
CA GLY A 185 2.80 18.40 -3.80
C GLY A 185 2.07 17.22 -3.15
N GLN A 186 2.62 16.73 -2.04
CA GLN A 186 1.93 15.74 -1.21
C GLN A 186 0.51 16.24 -0.87
N GLY A 187 -0.48 15.39 -1.13
CA GLY A 187 -1.90 15.62 -0.89
C GLY A 187 -2.62 16.56 -1.87
N CYS A 188 -1.96 17.02 -2.94
CA CYS A 188 -2.51 18.00 -3.87
C CYS A 188 -1.97 17.82 -5.30
N GLY A 189 -2.41 16.75 -5.95
CA GLY A 189 -2.05 16.39 -7.32
C GLY A 189 -2.89 17.09 -8.39
N TYR A 190 -2.26 17.46 -9.50
CA TYR A 190 -2.94 17.93 -10.72
C TYR A 190 -3.28 16.71 -11.57
N ILE A 191 -4.54 16.30 -11.49
CA ILE A 191 -5.07 15.13 -12.17
C ILE A 191 -5.78 15.56 -13.45
N SER A 192 -5.26 15.11 -14.59
CA SER A 192 -5.87 15.28 -15.91
C SER A 192 -6.93 14.19 -16.17
N PRO A 193 -7.69 14.23 -17.29
CA PRO A 193 -8.73 13.24 -17.56
C PRO A 193 -8.25 11.80 -17.40
N SER A 194 -9.17 10.90 -17.05
CA SER A 194 -8.86 9.47 -16.92
C SER A 194 -8.23 8.93 -18.20
N VAL A 195 -7.22 8.10 -18.03
CA VAL A 195 -6.52 7.42 -19.13
C VAL A 195 -6.89 5.95 -19.15
N THR A 196 -6.56 5.27 -20.25
CA THR A 196 -6.77 3.82 -20.35
C THR A 196 -5.86 3.10 -19.36
N ALA A 197 -6.47 2.34 -18.44
CA ALA A 197 -5.74 1.47 -17.53
C ALA A 197 -5.12 0.28 -18.27
N ASN A 198 -4.02 -0.24 -17.73
CA ASN A 198 -3.31 -1.42 -18.21
C ASN A 198 -3.15 -2.47 -17.10
N PRO A 199 -4.23 -3.12 -16.64
CA PRO A 199 -4.17 -4.10 -15.56
C PRO A 199 -3.30 -5.33 -15.89
N CYS A 200 -2.99 -5.54 -17.18
CA CYS A 200 -2.12 -6.63 -17.66
C CYS A 200 -0.62 -6.38 -17.45
N SER A 201 -0.22 -5.19 -16.99
CA SER A 201 1.16 -4.93 -16.56
C SER A 201 1.46 -5.56 -15.19
N VAL A 202 0.42 -5.86 -14.40
CA VAL A 202 0.53 -6.48 -13.09
C VAL A 202 0.64 -7.98 -13.26
N ALA A 203 1.66 -8.57 -12.64
CA ALA A 203 1.84 -10.02 -12.58
C ALA A 203 2.05 -10.46 -11.13
N ILE A 204 1.18 -11.33 -10.63
CA ILE A 204 1.37 -12.02 -9.36
C ILE A 204 1.90 -13.42 -9.67
N ASN A 205 3.15 -13.68 -9.28
CA ASN A 205 3.69 -15.03 -9.36
C ASN A 205 3.31 -15.86 -8.12
N SER A 206 3.56 -17.17 -8.16
CA SER A 206 3.20 -18.09 -7.07
C SER A 206 3.83 -17.71 -5.73
N SER A 207 5.03 -17.13 -5.72
CA SER A 207 5.69 -16.66 -4.49
C SER A 207 4.97 -15.46 -3.88
N ALA A 208 4.58 -14.48 -4.71
CA ALA A 208 3.83 -13.31 -4.27
C ALA A 208 2.43 -13.71 -3.78
N ALA A 209 1.72 -14.58 -4.51
CA ALA A 209 0.44 -15.14 -4.08
C ALA A 209 0.55 -15.86 -2.72
N SER A 210 1.59 -16.67 -2.54
CA SER A 210 1.86 -17.34 -1.26
C SER A 210 2.14 -16.35 -0.13
N SER A 211 2.89 -15.28 -0.42
CA SER A 211 3.17 -14.22 0.56
C SER A 211 1.90 -13.46 0.97
N ILE A 212 1.01 -13.16 0.03
CA ILE A 212 -0.29 -12.51 0.31
C ILE A 212 -1.11 -13.39 1.24
N MET A 213 -1.24 -14.69 0.95
CA MET A 213 -2.00 -15.62 1.80
C MET A 213 -1.32 -15.89 3.15
N ALA A 214 0.01 -15.83 3.22
CA ALA A 214 0.75 -15.92 4.48
C ALA A 214 0.47 -14.70 5.37
N SER A 215 0.45 -13.49 4.81
CA SER A 215 0.04 -12.27 5.51
C SER A 215 -1.41 -12.34 5.99
N ALA A 216 -2.31 -12.91 5.18
CA ALA A 216 -3.69 -13.20 5.57
C ALA A 216 -3.77 -14.10 6.81
N THR A 217 -2.99 -15.18 6.79
CA THR A 217 -2.93 -16.14 7.89
C THR A 217 -2.33 -15.49 9.13
N ALA A 218 -1.27 -14.69 8.99
CA ALA A 218 -0.68 -13.95 10.10
C ALA A 218 -1.69 -12.99 10.73
N LEU A 219 -2.45 -12.23 9.92
CA LEU A 219 -3.52 -11.36 10.39
C LEU A 219 -4.58 -12.13 11.15
N ALA A 220 -5.10 -13.22 10.58
CA ALA A 220 -6.12 -14.05 11.22
C ALA A 220 -5.65 -14.68 12.54
N CYS A 221 -4.34 -14.89 12.66
CA CYS A 221 -3.70 -15.47 13.83
C CYS A 221 -3.24 -14.44 14.87
N ASP A 222 -3.38 -13.16 14.59
CA ASP A 222 -3.17 -12.12 15.60
C ASP A 222 -4.14 -12.34 16.77
N PRO A 223 -3.68 -12.28 18.04
CA PRO A 223 -4.54 -12.47 19.20
C PRO A 223 -5.78 -11.57 19.23
N LEU A 224 -5.71 -10.37 18.64
CA LEU A 224 -6.81 -9.41 18.54
C LEU A 224 -7.82 -9.79 17.45
N ALA A 225 -7.40 -10.54 16.42
CA ALA A 225 -8.23 -10.92 15.27
C ALA A 225 -8.72 -12.38 15.33
N LYS A 226 -8.16 -13.22 16.22
CA LYS A 226 -8.46 -14.66 16.28
C LYS A 226 -9.95 -14.98 16.47
N GLY A 227 -10.71 -14.12 17.16
CA GLY A 227 -12.16 -14.29 17.32
C GLY A 227 -12.97 -14.05 16.04
N ILE A 228 -12.41 -13.28 15.09
CA ILE A 228 -13.04 -12.94 13.80
C ILE A 228 -12.83 -14.07 12.78
N TYR A 229 -11.69 -14.77 12.87
CA TYR A 229 -11.31 -15.84 11.94
C TYR A 229 -11.15 -17.20 12.65
N PRO A 230 -12.22 -17.74 13.27
CA PRO A 230 -12.11 -18.96 14.09
C PRO A 230 -11.74 -20.21 13.28
N ASN A 231 -11.96 -20.19 11.97
CA ASN A 231 -11.73 -21.31 11.06
C ASN A 231 -10.29 -21.34 10.49
N VAL A 232 -9.43 -20.40 10.86
CA VAL A 232 -8.03 -20.36 10.41
C VAL A 232 -7.14 -21.11 11.39
N THR A 233 -6.36 -22.07 10.87
CA THR A 233 -5.37 -22.79 11.68
C THR A 233 -4.11 -21.96 11.79
N CYS A 234 -3.76 -21.60 13.03
CA CYS A 234 -2.57 -20.82 13.31
C CYS A 234 -1.35 -21.69 13.58
N PRO A 235 -0.16 -21.28 13.13
CA PRO A 235 1.09 -21.91 13.56
C PRO A 235 1.13 -21.97 15.08
N ALA A 236 1.61 -23.10 15.63
CA ALA A 236 1.85 -23.19 17.05
C ALA A 236 2.75 -22.01 17.46
N SER A 237 2.33 -21.24 18.47
CA SER A 237 3.23 -20.26 19.06
C SER A 237 4.52 -21.00 19.42
N PRO A 238 5.70 -20.46 19.09
CA PRO A 238 6.94 -21.04 19.59
C PRO A 238 6.75 -21.16 21.10
N ALA A 239 6.87 -22.39 21.62
CA ALA A 239 6.77 -22.63 23.04
C ALA A 239 7.64 -21.58 23.72
N LYS A 240 7.08 -20.85 24.69
CA LYS A 240 7.89 -19.99 25.54
C LYS A 240 8.99 -20.90 26.08
N SER A 241 10.21 -20.76 25.58
CA SER A 241 11.34 -21.42 26.19
C SER A 241 11.33 -20.91 27.62
N ASN A 242 11.15 -21.81 28.59
CA ASN A 242 11.37 -21.53 30.01
C ASN A 242 12.86 -21.29 30.25
N HIS A 243 13.40 -20.28 29.60
CA HIS A 243 14.68 -19.69 29.90
C HIS A 243 14.36 -18.32 30.46
N ALA A 244 14.30 -18.27 31.79
CA ALA A 244 14.74 -17.09 32.52
C ALA A 244 16.23 -16.87 32.16
N GLY A 245 16.45 -16.27 30.99
CA GLY A 245 17.73 -15.76 30.53
C GLY A 245 17.61 -14.25 30.47
N PRO A 246 18.57 -13.49 30.99
CA PRO A 246 18.46 -12.04 31.09
C PRO A 246 18.29 -11.41 29.70
N SER A 247 17.51 -10.33 29.68
CA SER A 247 17.19 -9.52 28.51
C SER A 247 18.44 -9.18 27.70
N ARG A 248 18.33 -9.38 26.37
CA ARG A 248 19.37 -9.07 25.37
C ARG A 248 19.76 -7.59 25.29
N GLU A 249 19.15 -6.71 26.07
CA GLU A 249 19.55 -5.31 26.19
C GLU A 249 20.72 -5.07 27.16
N VAL A 250 21.04 -6.03 28.04
CA VAL A 250 22.16 -5.87 29.00
C VAL A 250 23.50 -6.32 28.40
N ALA A 251 23.50 -7.20 27.39
CA ALA A 251 24.73 -7.69 26.76
C ALA A 251 25.46 -6.60 25.94
N ALA A 252 24.73 -5.69 25.30
CA ALA A 252 25.34 -4.60 24.53
C ALA A 252 26.04 -3.58 25.43
N VAL A 253 25.48 -3.27 26.61
CA VAL A 253 26.04 -2.29 27.55
C VAL A 253 27.34 -2.80 28.21
N LEU A 254 27.43 -4.10 28.47
CA LEU A 254 28.64 -4.71 29.07
C LEU A 254 29.82 -4.78 28.09
N ILE A 255 29.58 -4.95 26.79
CA ILE A 255 30.63 -4.94 25.77
C ILE A 255 31.19 -3.52 25.58
N TRP A 256 30.35 -2.48 25.66
CA TRP A 256 30.81 -1.08 25.54
C TRP A 256 31.66 -0.61 26.73
N LEU A 257 31.36 -1.06 27.95
CA LEU A 257 32.12 -0.70 29.15
C LEU A 257 33.50 -1.39 29.20
N THR A 258 33.62 -2.62 28.70
CA THR A 258 34.91 -3.33 28.65
C THR A 258 35.85 -2.80 27.57
N VAL A 259 35.32 -2.37 26.42
CA VAL A 259 36.11 -1.71 25.36
C VAL A 259 36.62 -0.35 25.82
N SER A 260 35.81 0.42 26.55
CA SER A 260 36.21 1.75 27.04
C SER A 260 37.35 1.66 28.06
N ALA A 261 37.32 0.68 28.97
CA ALA A 261 38.37 0.49 29.97
C ALA A 261 39.72 0.07 29.37
N LEU A 262 39.71 -0.71 28.28
CA LEU A 262 40.93 -1.14 27.60
C LEU A 262 41.61 0.01 26.84
N VAL A 263 40.83 0.92 26.26
CA VAL A 263 41.36 2.11 25.55
C VAL A 263 42.02 3.09 26.52
N THR A 264 41.47 3.31 27.71
CA THR A 264 42.08 4.22 28.70
C THR A 264 43.40 3.68 29.26
N ILE A 265 43.51 2.36 29.43
CA ILE A 265 44.76 1.72 29.91
C ILE A 265 45.87 1.80 28.84
N LEU A 266 45.52 1.65 27.56
CA LEU A 266 46.48 1.77 26.44
C LEU A 266 46.98 3.21 26.22
N ILE A 267 46.18 4.23 26.53
CA ILE A 267 46.57 5.64 26.41
C ILE A 267 47.50 6.08 27.57
N HIS A 268 47.50 5.37 28.70
CA HIS A 268 48.35 5.71 29.86
C HIS A 268 49.63 4.89 29.98
N LEU A 269 49.85 3.91 29.09
CA LEU A 269 51.04 3.06 29.05
C LEU A 269 51.84 3.17 27.73
N GLY A 270 51.52 4.16 26.88
CA GLY A 270 52.24 4.51 25.66
C GLY A 270 52.82 5.92 25.71
#